data_AF-A0A5F2GB79-F1
#
_entry.id   AF-A0A5F2GB79-F1
#
_cell.length_a   1.000
_cell.length_b   1.000
_cell.length_c   1.000
_cell.angle_alpha   90.00
_cell.angle_beta   90.00
_cell.angle_gamma   90.00
#
_symmetry.space_group_name_H-M   'P 1'
#
loop_
_entity.id
_entity.type
_entity.pdbx_description
1 polymer ?
#
loop_
_entity_poly.entity_id
_entity_poly.type
_entity_poly.pdbx_seq_one_letter_code
_entity_poly.pdbx_strand_id
1 'polypeptide(L)'
;MSVLETALARRAQLQAELRIVDKFIADYKKFKSGTGIPVNRVTVAGRPAEAFEHMLKVLSSADEPLSRQQIIDACLADGYQMPGLKPGDYVGVLAHRNKDKIEAIGGRYQLRPTASAE
;
A
#
# COMPACT_ATOMS: atom_id res chain seq x y z
N MET A 1 -23.58 19.94 -22.52
CA MET A 1 -22.13 19.90 -22.77
C MET A 1 -21.93 19.87 -24.27
N SER A 2 -21.24 20.88 -24.80
CA SER A 2 -20.90 20.95 -26.22
C SER A 2 -19.73 20.01 -26.55
N VAL A 3 -19.65 19.57 -27.80
CA VAL A 3 -18.53 18.73 -28.30
C VAL A 3 -17.17 19.41 -28.05
N LEU A 4 -17.15 20.75 -28.10
CA LEU A 4 -15.95 21.57 -27.84
C LEU A 4 -15.49 21.46 -26.37
N GLU A 5 -16.41 21.52 -25.42
CA GLU A 5 -16.12 21.40 -23.98
C GLU A 5 -15.55 20.01 -23.65
N THR A 6 -16.14 18.96 -24.21
CA THR A 6 -15.67 17.57 -24.04
C THR A 6 -14.26 17.40 -24.62
N ALA A 7 -13.99 17.98 -25.80
CA ALA A 7 -12.68 17.94 -26.42
C ALA A 7 -11.61 18.68 -25.59
N LEU A 8 -11.96 19.82 -24.99
CA LEU A 8 -11.06 20.56 -24.11
C LEU A 8 -10.76 19.81 -22.80
N ALA A 9 -11.78 19.21 -22.19
CA ALA A 9 -11.60 18.38 -20.99
C ALA A 9 -10.71 17.16 -21.29
N ARG A 10 -10.94 16.49 -22.43
CA ARG A 10 -10.13 15.35 -22.85
C ARG A 10 -8.68 15.76 -23.14
N ARG A 11 -8.47 16.92 -23.76
CA ARG A 11 -7.13 17.48 -23.99
C ARG A 11 -6.41 17.75 -22.67
N ALA A 12 -7.07 18.34 -21.68
CA ALA A 12 -6.48 18.61 -20.37
C ALA A 12 -6.09 17.31 -19.64
N GLN A 13 -6.94 16.28 -19.74
CA GLN A 13 -6.67 14.96 -19.16
C GLN A 13 -5.46 14.29 -19.81
N LEU A 14 -5.40 14.29 -21.15
CA LEU A 14 -4.25 13.75 -21.89
C LEU A 14 -2.95 14.51 -21.58
N GLN A 15 -3.02 15.83 -21.37
CA GLN A 15 -1.87 16.61 -20.92
C GLN A 15 -1.41 16.24 -19.50
N ALA A 16 -2.34 15.93 -18.60
CA ALA A 16 -2.00 15.47 -17.26
C ALA A 16 -1.34 14.08 -17.30
N GLU A 17 -1.85 13.17 -18.13
CA GLU A 17 -1.28 11.84 -18.34
C GLU A 17 0.14 11.91 -18.95
N LEU A 18 0.35 12.77 -19.95
CA LEU A 18 1.68 12.99 -20.54
C LEU A 18 2.70 13.46 -19.50
N ARG A 19 2.33 14.36 -18.59
CA ARG A 19 3.23 14.82 -17.51
C ARG A 19 3.68 13.68 -16.58
N ILE A 20 2.81 12.69 -16.34
CA ILE A 20 3.15 11.53 -15.53
C ILE A 20 4.19 10.66 -16.26
N VAL A 21 4.00 10.44 -17.56
CA VAL A 21 4.94 9.68 -18.40
C VAL A 21 6.29 10.40 -18.49
N ASP A 22 6.31 11.72 -18.69
CA ASP A 22 7.54 12.52 -18.73
C ASP A 22 8.32 12.43 -17.42
N LYS A 23 7.62 12.50 -16.29
CA LYS A 23 8.24 12.32 -14.97
C LYS A 23 8.86 10.94 -14.82
N PHE A 24 8.16 9.88 -15.22
CA PHE A 24 8.70 8.52 -15.19
C PHE A 24 9.97 8.39 -16.05
N ILE A 25 9.96 8.94 -17.27
CA ILE A 25 11.12 8.92 -18.16
C ILE A 25 12.31 9.65 -17.53
N ALA A 26 12.07 10.82 -16.91
CA ALA A 26 13.12 11.58 -16.23
C ALA A 26 13.70 10.81 -15.04
N ASP A 27 12.85 10.18 -14.23
CA ASP A 27 13.26 9.37 -13.08
C ASP A 27 14.06 8.14 -13.56
N TYR A 28 13.61 7.45 -14.61
CA TYR A 28 14.32 6.30 -15.17
C TYR A 28 15.68 6.66 -15.80
N LYS A 29 15.78 7.82 -16.46
CA LYS A 29 17.08 8.30 -16.97
C LYS A 29 18.07 8.55 -15.84
N LYS A 30 17.61 9.10 -14.71
CA LYS A 30 18.44 9.26 -13.50
C LYS A 30 18.89 7.89 -12.97
N PHE A 31 17.99 6.91 -12.87
CA PHE A 31 18.34 5.53 -12.49
C PHE A 31 19.46 4.94 -13.33
N LYS A 32 19.30 4.98 -14.66
CA LYS A 32 20.22 4.35 -15.59
C LYS A 32 21.61 5.00 -15.57
N SER A 33 21.70 6.28 -15.21
CA SER A 33 22.96 7.03 -15.19
C SER A 33 23.88 6.71 -14.01
N GLY A 34 23.47 5.86 -13.06
CA GLY A 34 24.29 5.50 -11.89
C GLY A 34 24.49 6.63 -10.88
N THR A 35 24.13 7.88 -11.21
CA THR A 35 23.78 8.90 -10.22
C THR A 35 22.46 8.44 -9.63
N GLY A 36 22.56 7.63 -8.58
CA GLY A 36 21.41 6.93 -8.02
C GLY A 36 20.20 7.83 -8.03
N ILE A 37 19.08 7.38 -8.62
CA ILE A 37 17.83 7.91 -8.08
C ILE A 37 18.03 7.66 -6.59
N PRO A 38 17.85 8.64 -5.70
CA PRO A 38 17.34 8.23 -4.43
C PRO A 38 16.12 7.40 -4.84
N VAL A 39 16.22 6.07 -4.70
CA VAL A 39 15.27 5.43 -3.82
C VAL A 39 15.27 6.36 -2.60
N ASN A 40 14.46 7.41 -2.69
CA ASN A 40 13.37 7.54 -1.80
C ASN A 40 12.88 6.08 -1.68
N ARG A 41 13.49 5.34 -0.73
CA ARG A 41 12.81 5.14 0.53
C ARG A 41 11.96 6.39 0.70
N VAL A 42 10.80 6.38 0.04
CA VAL A 42 9.75 7.23 0.48
C VAL A 42 9.49 6.55 1.81
N THR A 43 10.22 6.98 2.84
CA THR A 43 9.60 7.30 4.10
C THR A 43 8.55 8.34 3.72
N VAL A 44 7.47 7.90 3.07
CA VAL A 44 6.20 8.59 3.23
C VAL A 44 5.94 8.33 4.70
N ALA A 45 6.32 9.29 5.53
CA ALA A 45 5.64 9.43 6.79
C ALA A 45 4.15 9.47 6.43
N GLY A 46 3.41 8.39 6.74
CA GLY A 46 1.96 8.35 6.61
C GLY A 46 1.31 7.58 5.44
N ARG A 47 1.99 6.75 4.63
CA ARG A 47 1.29 5.84 3.67
C ARG A 47 1.39 4.33 3.91
N PRO A 48 2.28 3.81 4.77
CA PRO A 48 2.12 2.47 5.35
C PRO A 48 1.21 2.46 6.59
N ALA A 49 0.90 3.63 7.18
CA ALA A 49 0.22 3.74 8.47
C ALA A 49 -1.24 3.30 8.39
N GLU A 50 -2.04 3.86 7.47
CA GLU A 50 -3.47 3.57 7.35
C GLU A 50 -3.73 2.09 7.03
N ALA A 51 -3.03 1.52 6.04
CA ALA A 51 -3.16 0.10 5.72
C ALA A 51 -2.77 -0.81 6.88
N PHE A 52 -1.75 -0.40 7.64
CA PHE A 52 -1.33 -1.11 8.83
C PHE A 52 -2.32 -0.95 9.99
N GLU A 53 -2.94 0.22 10.16
CA GLU A 53 -3.99 0.47 11.15
C GLU A 53 -5.22 -0.39 10.89
N HIS A 54 -5.68 -0.47 9.62
CA HIS A 54 -6.76 -1.38 9.25
C HIS A 54 -6.37 -2.84 9.48
N MET A 55 -5.16 -3.24 9.11
CA MET A 55 -4.66 -4.58 9.38
C MET A 55 -4.59 -4.87 10.88
N LEU A 56 -4.14 -3.93 11.70
CA LEU A 56 -4.10 -4.05 13.16
C LEU A 56 -5.50 -4.20 13.74
N LYS A 57 -6.47 -3.39 13.30
CA LYS A 57 -7.87 -3.46 13.72
C LYS A 57 -8.49 -4.84 13.42
N VAL A 58 -8.20 -5.37 12.22
CA VAL A 58 -8.63 -6.71 11.84
C VAL A 58 -7.99 -7.78 12.72
N LEU A 59 -6.67 -7.71 12.92
CA LEU A 59 -5.95 -8.71 13.73
C LEU A 59 -6.24 -8.59 15.23
N SER A 60 -6.59 -7.41 15.75
CA SER A 60 -6.98 -7.22 17.16
C SER A 60 -8.36 -7.76 17.47
N SER A 61 -9.21 -7.91 16.45
CA SER A 61 -10.58 -8.42 16.58
C SER A 61 -10.66 -9.92 16.31
N ALA A 62 -9.53 -10.57 16.00
CA ALA A 62 -9.47 -11.97 15.63
C ALA A 62 -8.90 -12.81 16.78
N ASP A 63 -9.63 -13.84 17.19
CA ASP A 63 -9.17 -14.81 18.20
C ASP A 63 -8.18 -15.84 17.62
N GLU A 64 -8.11 -15.96 16.30
CA GLU A 64 -7.27 -16.92 15.58
C GLU A 64 -6.38 -16.25 14.53
N PRO A 65 -5.23 -16.86 14.19
CA PRO A 65 -4.40 -16.40 13.07
C PRO A 65 -5.18 -16.34 11.76
N LEU A 66 -5.11 -15.20 11.07
CA LEU A 66 -5.80 -14.96 9.80
C LEU A 66 -4.87 -15.13 8.59
N SER A 67 -5.36 -15.73 7.52
CA SER A 67 -4.67 -15.76 6.23
C SER A 67 -4.65 -14.39 5.55
N ARG A 68 -3.78 -14.21 4.55
CA ARG A 68 -3.73 -12.97 3.75
C ARG A 68 -5.09 -12.60 3.16
N GLN A 69 -5.80 -13.59 2.61
CA GLN A 69 -7.10 -13.38 1.99
C GLN A 69 -8.14 -12.91 3.03
N GLN A 70 -8.20 -13.56 4.19
CA GLN A 70 -9.11 -13.16 5.27
C GLN A 70 -8.85 -11.73 5.75
N ILE A 71 -7.58 -11.31 5.82
CA ILE A 71 -7.22 -9.94 6.22
C ILE A 71 -7.68 -8.93 5.17
N ILE A 72 -7.51 -9.25 3.88
CA ILE A 72 -7.96 -8.39 2.76
C ILE A 72 -9.49 -8.28 2.77
N ASP A 73 -10.18 -9.41 2.91
CA ASP A 73 -11.64 -9.46 2.89
C ASP A 73 -12.23 -8.72 4.09
N ALA A 74 -11.63 -8.86 5.28
CA ALA A 74 -12.04 -8.13 6.48
C ALA A 74 -11.79 -6.61 6.34
N CYS A 75 -10.65 -6.21 5.78
CA CYS A 75 -10.41 -4.79 5.48
C CYS A 75 -11.44 -4.23 4.49
N LEU A 76 -11.78 -5.00 3.44
CA LEU A 76 -12.75 -4.60 2.45
C LEU A 76 -14.17 -4.50 3.04
N ALA A 77 -14.54 -5.43 3.91
CA ALA A 77 -15.81 -5.40 4.63
C ALA A 77 -15.93 -4.16 5.54
N ASP A 78 -14.81 -3.70 6.10
CA ASP A 78 -14.68 -2.45 6.85
C ASP A 78 -14.63 -1.19 5.96
N GLY A 79 -14.79 -1.34 4.64
CA GLY A 79 -14.78 -0.24 3.67
C GLY A 79 -13.38 0.19 3.23
N TYR A 80 -12.32 -0.51 3.64
CA TYR A 80 -10.94 -0.21 3.27
C TYR A 80 -10.43 -1.16 2.18
N GLN A 81 -10.20 -0.61 0.99
CA GLN A 81 -9.55 -1.35 -0.09
C GLN A 81 -8.03 -1.26 0.04
N MET A 82 -7.38 -2.41 0.26
CA MET A 82 -5.92 -2.45 0.33
C MET A 82 -5.27 -1.96 -0.97
N PRO A 83 -4.26 -1.08 -0.89
CA PRO A 83 -3.63 -0.49 -2.05
C PRO A 83 -2.72 -1.48 -2.79
N GLY A 84 -2.59 -1.27 -4.10
CA GLY A 84 -1.67 -1.99 -4.97
C GLY A 84 -2.33 -3.08 -5.83
N LEU A 85 -1.62 -3.50 -6.87
CA LEU A 85 -2.09 -4.52 -7.82
C LEU A 85 -2.12 -5.93 -7.21
N LYS A 86 -1.42 -6.14 -6.08
CA LYS A 86 -1.34 -7.43 -5.37
C LYS A 86 -1.51 -7.19 -3.85
N PRO A 87 -2.76 -7.11 -3.37
CA PRO A 87 -3.05 -6.87 -1.95
C PRO A 87 -2.42 -7.91 -1.01
N GLY A 88 -2.33 -9.17 -1.44
CA GLY A 88 -1.69 -10.24 -0.64
C GLY A 88 -0.21 -10.02 -0.38
N ASP A 89 0.54 -9.57 -1.40
CA ASP A 89 1.96 -9.21 -1.24
C ASP A 89 2.10 -8.01 -0.30
N TYR A 90 1.14 -7.08 -0.37
CA TYR A 90 1.11 -5.91 0.50
C TYR A 90 0.93 -6.29 1.98
N VAL A 91 0.00 -7.21 2.30
CA VAL A 91 -0.13 -7.80 3.65
C VAL A 91 1.19 -8.41 4.12
N GLY A 92 1.84 -9.19 3.25
CA GLY A 92 3.12 -9.81 3.56
C GLY A 92 4.21 -8.79 3.88
N VAL A 93 4.28 -7.69 3.12
CA VAL A 93 5.21 -6.58 3.35
C VAL A 93 4.90 -5.86 4.66
N LEU A 94 3.63 -5.61 4.98
CA LEU A 94 3.22 -4.98 6.23
C LEU A 94 3.62 -5.83 7.44
N ALA A 95 3.33 -7.13 7.41
CA ALA A 95 3.75 -8.05 8.46
C ALA A 95 5.28 -8.13 8.59
N HIS A 96 6.01 -8.19 7.47
CA HIS A 96 7.48 -8.26 7.49
C HIS A 96 8.13 -7.00 8.06
N ARG A 97 7.54 -5.82 7.81
CA ARG A 97 8.03 -4.55 8.33
C ARG A 97 7.70 -4.31 9.81
N ASN A 98 6.66 -4.96 10.32
CA ASN A 98 6.16 -4.77 11.69
C ASN A 98 6.21 -6.09 12.50
N LYS A 99 7.33 -6.83 12.42
CA LYS A 99 7.53 -8.13 13.12
C LYS A 99 7.54 -8.02 14.65
N ASP A 100 7.74 -6.81 15.15
CA ASP A 100 7.63 -6.44 16.55
C ASP A 100 6.17 -6.53 17.04
N LYS A 101 5.19 -6.32 16.14
CA LYS A 101 3.75 -6.30 16.47
C LYS A 101 2.97 -7.47 15.87
N ILE A 102 3.42 -7.99 14.73
CA ILE A 102 2.74 -9.09 14.02
C ILE A 102 3.62 -10.32 14.04
N GLU A 103 2.99 -11.45 14.33
CA GLU A 103 3.58 -12.78 14.24
C GLU A 103 2.99 -13.55 13.06
N ALA A 104 3.83 -14.33 12.36
CA ALA A 104 3.41 -15.21 11.29
C ALA A 104 3.46 -16.68 11.73
N ILE A 105 2.32 -17.36 11.71
CA ILE A 105 2.16 -18.76 12.15
C ILE A 105 1.57 -19.57 11.00
N GLY A 106 2.33 -20.54 10.48
CA GLY A 106 1.84 -21.44 9.42
C GLY A 106 1.32 -20.74 8.16
N GLY A 107 1.89 -19.58 7.80
CA GLY A 107 1.44 -18.76 6.66
C GLY A 107 0.23 -17.86 6.94
N ARG A 108 -0.23 -17.81 8.20
CA ARG A 108 -1.25 -16.90 8.72
C ARG A 108 -0.60 -15.85 9.63
N TYR A 109 -1.35 -14.82 10.00
CA TYR A 109 -0.87 -13.67 10.77
C TYR A 109 -1.76 -13.43 11.98
N GLN A 110 -1.15 -13.08 13.10
CA GLN A 110 -1.82 -12.66 14.33
C GLN A 110 -1.05 -11.50 14.98
N LEU A 111 -1.66 -10.79 15.92
CA LEU A 111 -0.91 -9.90 16.78
C LEU A 111 0.03 -10.72 17.67
N ARG A 112 1.27 -10.24 17.81
CA ARG A 112 2.18 -10.78 18.80
C ARG A 112 1.57 -10.50 20.18
N PRO A 113 1.42 -11.50 21.06
CA PRO A 113 1.00 -11.25 22.43
C PRO A 113 2.00 -10.27 23.05
N THR A 114 1.54 -9.07 23.40
CA THR A 114 2.32 -8.17 24.23
C THR A 114 2.54 -8.92 25.53
N ALA A 115 3.77 -9.32 25.82
CA ALA A 115 4.12 -9.77 27.14
C ALA A 115 3.68 -8.65 28.09
N SER A 116 2.63 -8.88 28.85
CA SER A 116 2.25 -8.01 29.95
C SER A 116 3.50 -7.87 30.80
N ALA A 117 4.09 -6.68 30.79
CA ALA A 117 5.08 -6.33 31.80
C ALA A 117 4.36 -6.42 33.14
N GLU A 118 4.77 -7.40 33.94
CA GLU A 118 4.45 -7.52 35.37
C GLU A 118 4.73 -6.22 36.12
#